data_AF-Q9GU97-F1
#
_entry.id   AF-Q9GU97-F1
#
_cell.length_a   1.000
_cell.length_b   1.000
_cell.length_c   1.000
_cell.angle_alpha   90.00
_cell.angle_beta   90.00
_cell.angle_gamma   90.00
#
_symmetry.space_group_name_H-M   'P 1'
#
loop_
_entity.id
_entity.type
_entity.pdbx_description
1 polymer ?
#
loop_
_entity_poly.entity_id
_entity_poly.type
_entity_poly.pdbx_seq_one_letter_code
_entity_poly.pdbx_strand_id
1 'polypeptide(L)'
;NSARAETLAQRRVEPPQQDALPGIPPFLDGAPPDVVQRFYDLVNNESKTTPEIEADVEKFIHKLGGNYTTRFEKFKEEVKRLNAEFETQRSKIVSNLSPEARKADAMLSDIAKDMHLTNRQKTERILTIMNSLSETVRNEILEALRPK
;
A
#
# COMPACT_ATOMS: atom_id res chain seq x y z
N ASN A 1 38.22 36.95 24.26
CA ASN A 1 38.60 36.10 23.11
C ASN A 1 38.08 34.71 23.41
N SER A 2 37.13 34.23 22.59
CA SER A 2 36.67 32.84 22.43
C SER A 2 36.22 32.02 23.67
N ALA A 3 35.22 31.16 23.60
CA ALA A 3 34.16 30.86 22.64
C ALA A 3 33.22 29.89 23.37
N ARG A 4 31.93 30.08 23.14
CA ARG A 4 30.79 29.16 23.36
C ARG A 4 31.18 27.70 23.69
N ALA A 5 31.09 27.34 24.97
CA ALA A 5 30.97 25.96 25.40
C ALA A 5 29.50 25.54 25.25
N GLU A 6 29.23 24.94 24.09
CA GLU A 6 28.54 23.65 23.97
C GLU A 6 27.15 23.50 24.60
N THR A 7 26.18 23.85 23.76
CA THR A 7 24.85 23.27 23.57
C THR A 7 24.67 21.83 24.08
N LEU A 8 24.23 21.66 25.33
CA LEU A 8 23.59 20.43 25.81
C LEU A 8 22.10 20.42 25.40
N ALA A 9 21.86 20.42 24.09
CA ALA A 9 20.55 20.09 23.55
C ALA A 9 20.45 18.56 23.43
N GLN A 10 19.67 17.97 24.34
CA GLN A 10 18.72 16.91 24.05
C GLN A 10 19.13 15.94 22.92
N ARG A 11 20.02 14.98 23.22
CA ARG A 11 20.01 13.72 22.49
C ARG A 11 18.78 12.92 22.92
N ARG A 12 17.63 13.26 22.35
CA ARG A 12 16.49 12.35 22.29
C ARG A 12 16.99 11.15 21.49
N VAL A 13 17.09 10.01 22.14
CA VAL A 13 17.31 8.73 21.49
C VAL A 13 16.10 8.53 20.58
N GLU A 14 16.29 8.72 19.28
CA GLU A 14 15.29 8.31 18.29
C GLU A 14 15.22 6.78 18.34
N PRO A 15 14.06 6.18 18.61
CA PRO A 15 13.95 4.72 18.58
C PRO A 15 14.27 4.23 17.16
N PRO A 16 14.87 3.03 17.05
CA PRO A 16 15.30 2.49 15.76
C PRO A 16 14.11 2.44 14.82
N GLN A 17 14.32 2.99 13.62
CA GLN A 17 13.40 2.87 12.49
C GLN A 17 13.21 1.38 12.23
N GLN A 18 12.10 0.84 12.73
CA GLN A 18 11.68 -0.52 12.47
C GLN A 18 11.38 -0.62 10.98
N ASP A 19 12.05 -1.56 10.31
CA ASP A 19 11.61 -2.10 9.03
C ASP A 19 10.10 -2.35 9.13
N ALA A 20 9.33 -1.57 8.38
CA ALA A 20 7.89 -1.58 8.46
C ALA A 20 7.37 -2.96 8.02
N LEU A 21 6.96 -3.80 9.00
CA LEU A 21 5.67 -4.48 8.83
C LEU A 21 4.70 -3.43 8.29
N PRO A 22 3.81 -3.70 7.31
CA PRO A 22 2.79 -2.73 6.94
C PRO A 22 2.09 -2.33 8.24
N GLY A 23 2.43 -1.15 8.74
CA GLY A 23 2.23 -0.82 10.15
C GLY A 23 0.75 -0.89 10.45
N ILE A 24 0.40 -1.05 11.74
CA ILE A 24 -0.98 -0.87 12.17
C ILE A 24 -1.44 0.46 11.55
N PRO A 25 -2.51 0.47 10.74
CA PRO A 25 -2.96 1.69 10.07
C PRO A 25 -3.15 2.78 11.13
N PRO A 26 -2.76 4.04 10.87
CA PRO A 26 -2.81 5.10 11.87
C PRO A 26 -4.20 5.29 12.50
N PHE A 27 -5.27 4.93 11.77
CA PHE A 27 -6.63 5.01 12.30
C PHE A 27 -6.96 3.95 13.37
N LEU A 28 -6.17 2.87 13.43
CA LEU A 28 -6.22 1.78 14.43
C LEU A 28 -5.13 1.91 15.50
N ASP A 29 -4.42 3.04 15.58
CA ASP A 29 -3.42 3.24 16.63
C ASP A 29 -4.07 3.16 18.03
N GLY A 30 -3.48 2.31 18.89
CA GLY A 30 -4.00 1.97 20.22
C GLY A 30 -5.22 1.05 20.24
N ALA A 31 -5.67 0.52 19.10
CA ALA A 31 -6.77 -0.44 19.05
C ALA A 31 -6.37 -1.81 19.65
N PRO A 32 -7.32 -2.56 20.23
CA PRO A 32 -7.09 -3.93 20.65
C PRO A 32 -6.61 -4.84 19.50
N PRO A 33 -5.75 -5.85 19.76
CA PRO A 33 -5.23 -6.73 18.71
C PRO A 33 -6.31 -7.43 17.87
N ASP A 34 -7.45 -7.79 18.46
CA ASP A 34 -8.57 -8.43 17.75
C ASP A 34 -9.25 -7.47 16.76
N VAL A 35 -9.32 -6.17 17.09
CA VAL A 35 -9.83 -5.13 16.17
C VAL A 35 -8.89 -4.96 14.98
N VAL A 36 -7.58 -4.95 15.23
CA VAL A 36 -6.55 -4.88 14.18
C VAL A 36 -6.59 -6.11 13.29
N GLN A 37 -6.63 -7.31 13.86
CA GLN A 37 -6.74 -8.56 13.11
C GLN A 37 -8.00 -8.57 12.25
N ARG A 38 -9.14 -8.17 12.82
CA ARG A 38 -10.41 -8.15 12.08
C ARG A 38 -10.35 -7.21 10.87
N PHE A 39 -9.69 -6.06 11.00
CA PHE A 39 -9.48 -5.17 9.85
C PHE A 39 -8.68 -5.87 8.74
N TYR A 40 -7.56 -6.52 9.08
CA TYR A 40 -6.74 -7.23 8.09
C TYR A 40 -7.47 -8.40 7.44
N ASP A 41 -8.29 -9.15 8.18
CA ASP A 41 -9.13 -10.22 7.62
C ASP A 41 -10.11 -9.69 6.57
N LEU A 42 -10.63 -8.47 6.75
CA LEU A 42 -11.54 -7.83 5.79
C LEU A 42 -10.79 -7.40 4.53
N VAL A 43 -9.67 -6.69 4.67
CA VAL A 43 -8.94 -6.15 3.50
C VAL A 43 -8.21 -7.23 2.69
N ASN A 44 -7.82 -8.34 3.32
CA ASN A 44 -7.15 -9.45 2.66
C ASN A 44 -8.12 -10.52 2.13
N ASN A 45 -9.43 -10.27 2.13
CA ASN A 45 -10.41 -11.25 1.67
C ASN A 45 -10.29 -11.51 0.15
N GLU A 46 -9.72 -12.65 -0.20
CA GLU A 46 -9.47 -13.03 -1.60
C GLU A 46 -10.75 -13.24 -2.42
N SER A 47 -11.88 -13.54 -1.76
CA SER A 47 -13.14 -13.85 -2.41
C SER A 47 -13.99 -12.62 -2.73
N LYS A 48 -13.54 -11.43 -2.32
CA LYS A 48 -14.29 -10.18 -2.50
C LYS A 48 -13.62 -9.25 -3.49
N THR A 49 -14.45 -8.47 -4.17
CA THR A 49 -14.06 -7.33 -4.98
C THR A 49 -13.65 -6.14 -4.11
N THR A 50 -12.92 -5.19 -4.69
CA THR A 50 -12.51 -3.97 -3.98
C THR A 50 -13.71 -3.22 -3.36
N PRO A 51 -14.83 -2.98 -4.06
CA PRO A 51 -16.00 -2.31 -3.46
C PRO A 51 -16.65 -3.08 -2.32
N GLU A 52 -16.67 -4.41 -2.40
CA GLU A 52 -17.23 -5.26 -1.33
C GLU A 52 -16.35 -5.23 -0.08
N ILE A 53 -15.02 -5.18 -0.24
CA ILE A 53 -14.06 -5.01 0.86
C ILE A 53 -14.24 -3.64 1.50
N GLU A 54 -14.30 -2.58 0.70
CA GLU A 54 -14.51 -1.21 1.19
C GLU A 54 -15.81 -1.10 2.01
N ALA A 55 -16.92 -1.63 1.50
CA ALA A 55 -18.20 -1.64 2.20
C ALA A 55 -18.15 -2.43 3.52
N ASP A 56 -17.46 -3.57 3.54
CA ASP A 56 -17.27 -4.37 4.75
C ASP A 56 -16.44 -3.64 5.81
N VAL A 57 -15.35 -2.99 5.39
CA VAL A 57 -14.49 -2.19 6.26
C VAL A 57 -15.28 -1.01 6.81
N GLU A 58 -15.99 -0.26 5.98
CA GLU A 58 -16.82 0.87 6.42
C GLU A 58 -17.85 0.40 7.46
N LYS A 59 -18.57 -0.69 7.19
CA LYS A 59 -19.53 -1.28 8.13
C LYS A 59 -18.85 -1.68 9.45
N PHE A 60 -17.64 -2.22 9.40
CA PHE A 60 -16.87 -2.56 10.60
C PHE A 60 -16.49 -1.32 11.41
N ILE A 61 -15.93 -0.29 10.77
CA ILE A 61 -15.54 0.95 11.44
C ILE A 61 -16.75 1.68 12.03
N HIS A 62 -17.87 1.74 11.31
CA HIS A 62 -19.11 2.33 11.81
C HIS A 62 -19.63 1.61 13.08
N LYS A 63 -19.41 0.29 13.20
CA LYS A 63 -19.77 -0.47 14.40
C LYS A 63 -18.85 -0.20 15.58
N LEU A 64 -17.55 0.02 15.35
CA LEU A 64 -16.62 0.43 16.41
C LEU A 64 -17.00 1.81 16.97
N GLY A 65 -17.46 2.71 16.10
CA GLY A 65 -17.94 4.04 16.46
C GLY A 65 -16.83 4.94 17.03
N GLY A 66 -17.24 5.98 17.74
CA GLY A 66 -16.31 6.93 18.37
C GLY A 66 -15.39 7.62 17.35
N ASN A 67 -14.11 7.75 17.70
CA ASN A 67 -13.13 8.44 16.85
C ASN A 67 -12.61 7.58 15.68
N TYR A 68 -12.94 6.29 15.62
CA TYR A 68 -12.47 5.42 14.52
C TYR A 68 -13.00 5.88 13.17
N THR A 69 -14.27 6.30 13.09
CA THR A 69 -14.85 6.83 11.84
C THR A 69 -14.10 8.06 11.35
N THR A 70 -13.87 9.05 12.20
CA THR A 70 -13.15 10.28 11.81
C THR A 70 -11.71 10.00 11.40
N ARG A 71 -11.01 9.10 12.11
CA ARG A 71 -9.64 8.71 11.75
C ARG A 71 -9.60 7.93 10.44
N PHE A 72 -10.58 7.05 10.21
CA PHE A 72 -10.68 6.25 8.99
C PHE A 72 -10.95 7.12 7.76
N GLU A 73 -11.84 8.12 7.85
CA GLU A 73 -12.05 9.07 6.75
C GLU A 73 -10.76 9.83 6.38
N LYS A 74 -10.00 10.30 7.38
CA LYS A 74 -8.69 10.92 7.12
C LYS A 74 -7.71 9.93 6.49
N PHE A 75 -7.73 8.67 6.93
CA PHE A 75 -6.88 7.64 6.37
C PHE A 75 -7.25 7.33 4.91
N LYS A 76 -8.52 7.31 4.52
CA LYS A 76 -8.95 7.16 3.12
C LYS A 76 -8.37 8.25 2.23
N GLU A 77 -8.42 9.51 2.67
CA GLU A 77 -7.85 10.63 1.91
C GLU A 77 -6.32 10.52 1.79
N GLU A 78 -5.64 10.09 2.85
CA GLU A 78 -4.19 9.88 2.81
C GLU A 78 -3.81 8.72 1.89
N VAL A 79 -4.53 7.59 1.93
CA VAL A 79 -4.33 6.47 1.00
C VAL A 79 -4.54 6.92 -0.44
N LYS A 80 -5.57 7.72 -0.72
CA LYS A 80 -5.81 8.29 -2.04
C LYS A 80 -4.65 9.17 -2.51
N ARG A 81 -4.12 10.03 -1.62
CA ARG A 81 -2.95 10.87 -1.89
C ARG A 81 -1.71 10.03 -2.19
N LEU A 82 -1.42 9.04 -1.34
CA LEU A 82 -0.28 8.14 -1.50
C LEU A 82 -0.37 7.30 -2.77
N ASN A 83 -1.57 6.81 -3.13
CA ASN A 83 -1.79 6.09 -4.38
C ASN A 83 -1.54 6.97 -5.60
N ALA A 84 -2.00 8.23 -5.58
CA ALA A 84 -1.72 9.18 -6.68
C ALA A 84 -0.22 9.50 -6.81
N GLU A 85 0.47 9.64 -5.69
CA GLU A 85 1.92 9.83 -5.66
C GLU A 85 2.65 8.59 -6.19
N PHE A 86 2.26 7.40 -5.75
CA PHE A 86 2.79 6.12 -6.23
C PHE A 86 2.60 5.97 -7.75
N GLU A 87 1.40 6.20 -8.28
CA GLU A 87 1.14 6.12 -9.72
C GLU A 87 1.98 7.15 -10.51
N THR A 88 2.20 8.32 -9.94
CA THR A 88 3.08 9.34 -10.54
C THR A 88 4.53 8.84 -10.60
N GLN A 89 5.06 8.23 -9.54
CA GLN A 89 6.41 7.67 -9.58
C GLN A 89 6.50 6.44 -10.49
N ARG A 90 5.50 5.56 -10.43
CA ARG A 90 5.37 4.39 -11.29
C ARG A 90 5.42 4.78 -12.76
N SER A 91 4.65 5.78 -13.18
CA SER A 91 4.64 6.23 -14.59
C SER A 91 6.02 6.68 -15.10
N LYS A 92 6.83 7.35 -14.26
CA LYS A 92 8.21 7.76 -14.60
C LYS A 92 9.17 6.58 -14.70
N ILE A 93 8.97 5.56 -13.87
CA ILE A 93 9.76 4.33 -13.94
C ILE A 93 9.39 3.58 -15.22
N VAL A 94 8.09 3.41 -15.45
CA VAL A 94 7.54 2.68 -16.60
C VAL A 94 7.96 3.32 -17.92
N SER A 95 8.09 4.65 -18.01
CA SER A 95 8.57 5.29 -19.24
C SER A 95 9.97 4.81 -19.68
N ASN A 96 10.81 4.39 -18.74
CA ASN A 96 12.17 3.92 -19.01
C ASN A 96 12.26 2.42 -19.35
N LEU A 97 11.16 1.67 -19.21
CA LEU A 97 11.13 0.24 -19.52
C LEU A 97 11.18 -0.04 -21.02
N SER A 98 11.51 -1.27 -21.40
CA SER A 98 11.35 -1.79 -22.75
C SER A 98 9.88 -1.72 -23.21
N PRO A 99 9.59 -1.65 -24.53
CA PRO A 99 8.22 -1.64 -25.03
C PRO A 99 7.38 -2.82 -24.52
N GLU A 100 7.97 -4.01 -24.45
CA GLU A 100 7.35 -5.23 -23.95
C GLU A 100 7.04 -5.14 -22.45
N ALA A 101 7.99 -4.64 -21.66
CA ALA A 101 7.80 -4.45 -20.22
C ALA A 101 6.74 -3.38 -19.92
N ARG A 102 6.72 -2.26 -20.66
CA ARG A 102 5.65 -1.26 -20.54
C ARG A 102 4.27 -1.82 -20.84
N LYS A 103 4.15 -2.63 -21.90
CA LYS A 103 2.87 -3.24 -22.28
C LYS A 103 2.39 -4.19 -21.18
N ALA A 104 3.27 -5.05 -20.68
CA ALA A 104 2.95 -5.97 -19.59
C ALA A 104 2.56 -5.22 -18.32
N ASP A 105 3.32 -4.19 -17.95
CA ASP A 105 3.04 -3.32 -16.81
C ASP A 105 1.67 -2.63 -16.87
N ALA A 106 1.26 -2.16 -18.06
CA ALA A 106 -0.07 -1.60 -18.29
C ALA A 106 -1.17 -2.64 -18.04
N MET A 107 -1.01 -3.86 -18.57
CA MET A 107 -1.97 -4.95 -18.34
C MET A 107 -2.08 -5.32 -16.85
N LEU A 108 -0.96 -5.33 -16.12
CA LEU A 108 -0.94 -5.55 -14.67
C LEU A 108 -1.68 -4.42 -13.92
N SER A 109 -1.47 -3.16 -14.32
CA SER A 109 -2.14 -2.00 -13.73
C SER A 109 -3.66 -2.05 -13.95
N ASP A 110 -4.09 -2.43 -15.15
CA ASP A 110 -5.51 -2.55 -15.49
C ASP A 110 -6.20 -3.63 -14.63
N ILE A 111 -5.56 -4.79 -14.43
CA ILE A 111 -6.08 -5.83 -13.54
C ILE A 111 -6.16 -5.36 -12.09
N ALA A 112 -5.12 -4.66 -11.60
CA ALA A 112 -5.11 -4.15 -10.24
C ALA A 112 -6.27 -3.17 -9.99
N LYS A 113 -6.60 -2.34 -10.99
CA LYS A 113 -7.67 -1.32 -10.94
C LYS A 113 -9.06 -1.86 -11.25
N ASP A 114 -9.20 -3.07 -11.78
CA ASP A 114 -10.49 -3.65 -12.12
C ASP A 114 -11.35 -3.85 -10.85
N MET A 115 -12.49 -3.15 -10.78
CA MET A 115 -13.39 -3.19 -9.62
C MET A 115 -14.34 -4.39 -9.64
N HIS A 116 -14.39 -5.14 -10.74
CA HIS A 116 -15.27 -6.30 -10.91
C HIS A 116 -14.58 -7.62 -10.58
N LEU A 117 -13.26 -7.62 -10.42
CA LEU A 117 -12.49 -8.79 -10.05
C LEU A 117 -12.34 -8.90 -8.54
N THR A 118 -12.47 -10.13 -8.05
CA THR A 118 -12.06 -10.45 -6.68
C THR A 118 -10.54 -10.41 -6.58
N ASN A 119 -10.02 -10.22 -5.36
CA ASN A 119 -8.58 -10.28 -5.10
C ASN A 119 -7.94 -11.59 -5.61
N ARG A 120 -8.61 -12.75 -5.45
CA ARG A 120 -8.18 -14.02 -6.03
C ARG A 120 -8.06 -13.96 -7.55
N GLN A 121 -9.08 -13.45 -8.23
CA GLN A 121 -9.09 -13.35 -9.69
C GLN A 121 -8.00 -12.38 -10.20
N LYS A 122 -7.75 -11.28 -9.48
CA LYS A 122 -6.64 -10.37 -9.78
C LYS A 122 -5.31 -11.10 -9.69
N THR A 123 -5.07 -11.81 -8.59
CA THR A 123 -3.84 -12.60 -8.37
C THR A 123 -3.65 -13.63 -9.48
N GLU A 124 -4.67 -14.43 -9.81
CA GLU A 124 -4.60 -15.44 -10.87
C GLU A 124 -4.24 -14.83 -12.24
N ARG A 125 -4.86 -13.70 -12.59
CA ARG A 125 -4.59 -13.02 -13.86
C ARG A 125 -3.21 -12.38 -13.90
N ILE A 126 -2.78 -11.74 -12.81
CA ILE A 126 -1.43 -11.18 -12.66
C ILE A 126 -0.40 -12.29 -12.82
N LEU A 127 -0.56 -13.42 -12.12
CA LEU A 127 0.35 -14.57 -12.22
C LEU A 127 0.38 -15.13 -13.65
N THR A 128 -0.76 -15.22 -14.31
CA THR A 128 -0.84 -15.69 -15.71
C THR A 128 -0.01 -14.79 -16.63
N ILE A 129 -0.14 -13.46 -16.51
CA ILE A 129 0.66 -12.52 -17.28
C ILE A 129 2.14 -12.70 -16.95
N MET A 130 2.53 -12.65 -15.68
CA MET A 130 3.93 -12.72 -15.25
C MET A 130 4.63 -14.02 -15.68
N ASN A 131 3.89 -15.13 -15.71
CA ASN A 131 4.41 -16.43 -16.17
C ASN A 131 4.53 -16.52 -17.70
N SER A 132 3.76 -15.73 -18.45
CA SER A 132 3.85 -15.68 -19.91
C SER A 132 4.97 -14.77 -20.44
N LEU A 133 5.51 -13.89 -19.60
CA LEU A 133 6.61 -12.99 -19.95
C LEU A 133 7.93 -13.76 -20.05
N SER A 134 8.81 -13.28 -20.92
CA SER A 134 10.21 -13.72 -20.89
C SER A 134 10.85 -13.33 -19.56
N GLU A 135 11.87 -14.09 -19.15
CA GLU A 135 12.60 -13.82 -17.91
C GLU A 135 13.19 -12.41 -17.86
N THR A 136 13.75 -11.94 -18.99
CA THR A 136 14.28 -10.58 -19.12
C THR A 136 13.22 -9.52 -18.83
N VAL A 137 12.05 -9.62 -19.48
CA VAL A 137 10.96 -8.64 -19.31
C VAL A 137 10.39 -8.68 -17.90
N ARG A 138 10.21 -9.89 -17.34
CA ARG A 138 9.73 -10.06 -15.96
C ARG A 138 10.67 -9.42 -14.96
N ASN A 139 11.98 -9.69 -15.06
CA ASN A 139 12.98 -9.14 -14.14
C ASN A 139 13.09 -7.62 -14.28
N GLU A 140 12.99 -7.10 -15.50
CA GLU A 140 12.98 -5.65 -15.75
C GLU A 140 11.85 -4.95 -14.97
N ILE A 141 10.62 -5.49 -15.05
CA ILE A 141 9.46 -4.95 -14.32
C ILE A 141 9.67 -5.04 -12.81
N LEU A 142 10.09 -6.21 -12.32
CA LEU A 142 10.25 -6.47 -10.88
C LEU A 142 11.32 -5.57 -10.25
N GLU A 143 12.48 -5.42 -10.89
CA GLU A 143 13.57 -4.58 -10.40
C GLU A 143 13.22 -3.10 -10.49
N ALA A 144 12.55 -2.68 -11.56
CA ALA A 144 12.20 -1.28 -11.74
C ALA A 144 11.15 -0.79 -10.72
N LEU A 145 10.16 -1.63 -10.39
CA LEU A 145 9.05 -1.27 -9.50
C LEU A 145 9.26 -1.65 -8.03
N ARG A 146 10.41 -2.25 -7.70
CA ARG A 146 10.74 -2.60 -6.33
C ARG A 146 10.78 -1.33 -5.45
N PRO A 147 10.09 -1.32 -4.29
CA PRO A 147 10.24 -0.24 -3.32
C PRO A 147 11.70 -0.13 -2.90
N LYS A 148 12.24 1.10 -2.90
CA LYS A 148 13.61 1.39 -2.47
C LYS A 148 13.70 1.59 -0.97
#